data_AF-A0A7J9MYS7-F1
#
_entry.id   AF-A0A7J9MYS7-F1
#
_cell.length_a   1.000
_cell.length_b   1.000
_cell.length_c   1.000
_cell.angle_alpha   90.00
_cell.angle_beta   90.00
_cell.angle_gamma   90.00
#
_symmetry.space_group_name_H-M   'P 1'
#
loop_
_entity.id
_entity.type
_entity.pdbx_description
1 polymer ?
#
loop_
_entity_poly.entity_id
_entity_poly.type
_entity_poly.pdbx_seq_one_letter_code
_entity_poly.pdbx_strand_id
1 'polypeptide(L)' 'MLETLYATKFLANRLVLKQRLFTFRINKCELLRDHISQFITLLNDLKNVE' A
#
# COMPACT_ATOMS: atom_id res chain seq x y z
N MET A 1 26.28 -4.37 2.02
CA MET A 1 25.72 -3.86 0.74
C MET A 1 24.34 -4.43 0.46
N LEU A 2 24.15 -5.76 0.53
CA LEU A 2 22.82 -6.40 0.36
C LEU A 2 21.82 -6.00 1.45
N GLU A 3 22.23 -6.01 2.71
CA GLU A 3 21.44 -5.57 3.87
C GLU A 3 20.90 -4.13 3.69
N THR A 4 21.77 -3.21 3.25
CA THR A 4 21.41 -1.82 2.97
C THR A 4 20.41 -1.72 1.82
N LEU A 5 20.64 -2.45 0.72
CA LEU A 5 19.72 -2.48 -0.43
C LEU A 5 18.35 -3.04 -0.04
N TYR A 6 18.33 -4.09 0.78
CA TYR A 6 17.11 -4.69 1.31
C TYR A 6 16.35 -3.71 2.22
N ALA A 7 17.05 -3.04 3.13
CA ALA A 7 16.47 -2.01 3.99
C ALA A 7 15.93 -0.83 3.18
N THR A 8 16.66 -0.36 2.16
CA THR A 8 16.18 0.70 1.27
C THR A 8 14.92 0.27 0.51
N LYS A 9 14.89 -0.97 -0.01
CA LYS A 9 13.70 -1.53 -0.69
C LYS A 9 12.51 -1.61 0.27
N PHE A 10 12.71 -2.08 1.49
CA PHE A 10 11.68 -2.18 2.52
C PHE A 10 11.10 -0.80 2.88
N LEU A 11 11.97 0.17 3.15
CA LEU A 11 11.58 1.55 3.48
C LEU A 11 10.86 2.24 2.32
N ALA A 12 11.35 2.07 1.09
CA ALA A 12 10.71 2.60 -0.11
C ALA A 12 9.32 1.98 -0.32
N ASN A 13 9.20 0.66 -0.14
CA ASN A 13 7.91 -0.03 -0.28
C ASN A 13 6.90 0.44 0.76
N ARG A 14 7.34 0.58 2.02
CA ARG A 14 6.51 1.13 3.11
C ARG A 14 6.04 2.55 2.81
N LEU A 15 6.94 3.41 2.29
CA LEU A 15 6.60 4.79 1.92
C LEU A 15 5.56 4.84 0.80
N VAL A 16 5.75 4.04 -0.25
CA VAL A 16 4.81 3.95 -1.38
C VAL A 16 3.42 3.49 -0.92
N LEU A 17 3.35 2.47 -0.07
CA LEU A 17 2.07 1.98 0.46
C LEU A 17 1.35 3.03 1.31
N LYS A 18 2.08 3.75 2.18
CA LYS A 18 1.50 4.86 2.96
C LYS A 18 1.01 6.00 2.06
N GLN A 19 1.77 6.34 1.02
CA GLN A 19 1.35 7.36 0.05
C GLN A 19 0.07 6.93 -0.67
N ARG A 20 0.01 5.68 -1.15
CA ARG A 20 -1.19 5.11 -1.80
C ARG A 20 -2.40 5.21 -0.89
N LEU A 21 -2.26 4.84 0.39
CA LEU A 21 -3.34 4.93 1.38
C LEU A 21 -3.83 6.36 1.55
N PHE A 22 -2.92 7.33 1.67
CA PHE A 22 -3.26 8.74 1.84
C PHE A 22 -3.98 9.33 0.61
N THR A 23 -3.66 8.82 -0.58
CA THR A 23 -4.30 9.22 -1.84
C THR A 23 -5.50 8.35 -2.23
N PHE A 24 -5.79 7.29 -1.46
CA PHE A 24 -6.84 6.33 -1.79
C PHE A 24 -8.21 7.00 -1.63
N ARG A 25 -8.94 7.11 -2.74
CA ARG A 25 -10.23 7.79 -2.80
C ARG A 25 -11.17 6.99 -3.69
N ILE A 26 -12.46 7.02 -3.34
CA ILE A 26 -13.52 6.41 -4.15
C ILE A 26 -13.49 6.99 -5.56
N ASN A 27 -13.48 6.11 -6.55
CA ASN A 27 -13.76 6.46 -7.93
C ASN A 27 -15.27 6.32 -8.17
N LYS A 28 -15.92 7.35 -8.73
CA LYS A 28 -17.38 7.37 -8.95
C LYS A 28 -17.87 6.27 -9.90
N CYS A 29 -16.98 5.72 -10.73
CA CYS A 29 -17.29 4.63 -11.67
C CYS A 29 -16.93 3.24 -11.12
N GLU A 30 -16.43 3.16 -9.89
CA GLU A 30 -16.02 1.90 -9.28
C GLU A 30 -17.13 1.36 -8.36
N LEU A 31 -17.33 0.05 -8.40
CA LEU A 31 -18.25 -0.61 -7.48
C LEU A 31 -17.68 -0.51 -6.05
N LEU A 32 -18.53 -0.12 -5.10
CA LEU A 32 -18.15 0.02 -3.69
C LEU A 32 -17.49 -1.26 -3.14
N ARG A 33 -17.95 -2.44 -3.55
CA ARG A 33 -17.36 -3.72 -3.16
C ARG A 33 -15.91 -3.84 -3.60
N ASP A 34 -15.61 -3.53 -4.85
CA ASP A 34 -14.25 -3.60 -5.40
C ASP A 34 -13.35 -2.57 -4.73
N HIS A 35 -13.87 -1.37 -4.48
CA HIS A 35 -13.17 -0.33 -3.73
C HIS A 35 -12.79 -0.79 -2.31
N ILE A 36 -13.75 -1.37 -1.59
CA ILE A 36 -13.52 -1.93 -0.23
C ILE A 36 -12.51 -3.08 -0.30
N SER A 37 -12.59 -3.95 -1.30
CA SER A 37 -11.63 -5.04 -1.45
C SER A 37 -10.21 -4.53 -1.69
N GLN A 38 -10.04 -3.51 -2.53
CA GLN A 38 -8.74 -2.88 -2.77
C GLN A 38 -8.19 -2.19 -1.52
N PHE A 39 -9.07 -1.55 -0.74
CA PHE A 39 -8.70 -0.96 0.54
C PHE A 39 -8.19 -2.01 1.53
N ILE A 40 -8.89 -3.14 1.66
CA ILE A 40 -8.47 -4.25 2.54
C ILE A 40 -7.12 -4.82 2.10
N THR A 41 -6.91 -5.01 0.79
CA THR A 41 -5.62 -5.46 0.26
C THR A 41 -4.50 -4.48 0.61
N LEU A 42 -4.71 -3.17 0.43
CA LEU A 42 -3.74 -2.14 0.77
C LEU A 42 -3.37 -2.13 2.27
N LEU A 43 -4.36 -2.37 3.15
CA LEU A 43 -4.11 -2.51 4.59
C LEU A 43 -3.31 -3.77 4.93
N ASN A 44 -3.60 -4.89 4.29
CA ASN A 44 -2.84 -6.13 4.46
C ASN A 44 -1.40 -5.98 3.98
N ASP A 45 -1.18 -5.35 2.83
CA ASP A 45 0.16 -5.06 2.32
C ASP A 45 0.95 -4.16 3.28
N LEU A 46 0.31 -3.15 3.88
CA LEU A 46 0.94 -2.32 4.91
C LEU A 46 1.32 -3.12 6.15
N LYS A 47 0.47 -4.03 6.59
CA LYS A 47 0.72 -4.90 7.76
C LYS A 47 1.86 -5.89 7.52
N ASN A 48 2.02 -6.39 6.29
CA ASN A 48 3.09 -7.32 5.92
C ASN A 48 4.46 -6.63 5.73
N VAL A 49 4.48 -5.29 5.63
CA VAL A 49 5.69 -4.47 5.47
C VAL A 49 5.99 -3.67 6.76
N GLU A 50 5.31 -3.98 7.87
CA GLU A 50 5.76 -3.64 9.24
C GLU A 50 6.44 -4.83 9.89
#